data_AF-A0A923NGB0-F1
#
_entry.id   AF-A0A923NGB0-F1
#
_cell.length_a   1.000
_cell.length_b   1.000
_cell.length_c   1.000
_cell.angle_alpha   90.00
_cell.angle_beta   90.00
_cell.angle_gamma   90.00
#
_symmetry.space_group_name_H-M   'P 1'
#
loop_
_entity.id
_entity.type
_entity.pdbx_description
1 polymer ?
#
loop_
_entity_poly.entity_id
_entity_poly.type
_entity_poly.pdbx_seq_one_letter_code
_entity_poly.pdbx_strand_id
1 'polypeptide(L)'
;MALFRKKTKYFKYSYERTKAYFEQHREIEARNFLKCPEWAKPEYDENGRYAEEPDGLLPLFDPRRQQRFYREGQMAAGTIVQANELLFAKGKGDSPATFIYTQDPFFLQNPEELICLAHELFSTKGDDGFIPSIQYVADLLADEAGRYFHYHLPSNVLENRDVWLTTILVSRDHLPDNTLKPEIVYPMLILPDDGPDAMILPYWYWQK
;
A
#
# COMPACT_ATOMS: atom_id res chain seq x y z
N MET A 1 -17.57 13.11 20.76
CA MET A 1 -17.35 14.57 20.91
C MET A 1 -16.53 15.09 19.73
N ALA A 2 -17.22 15.69 18.74
CA ALA A 2 -16.63 16.15 17.49
C ALA A 2 -16.19 17.63 17.57
N LEU A 3 -15.16 17.92 18.36
CA LEU A 3 -14.45 19.21 18.30
C LEU A 3 -13.05 18.95 17.76
N PHE A 4 -12.60 19.75 16.79
CA PHE A 4 -11.28 19.69 16.11
C PHE A 4 -11.14 18.84 14.83
N ARG A 5 -12.22 18.55 14.08
CA ARG A 5 -12.03 18.23 12.64
C ARG A 5 -11.75 19.53 11.87
N LYS A 6 -10.49 20.00 11.87
CA LYS A 6 -10.02 20.93 10.83
C LYS A 6 -10.40 20.28 9.51
N LYS A 7 -11.14 20.99 8.64
CA LYS A 7 -11.36 20.55 7.26
C LYS A 7 -10.02 20.60 6.54
N THR A 8 -9.18 19.60 6.73
CA THR A 8 -8.02 19.36 5.89
C THR A 8 -8.58 19.19 4.48
N LYS A 9 -8.12 20.02 3.53
CA LYS A 9 -8.45 19.86 2.12
C LYS A 9 -7.73 18.61 1.62
N TYR A 10 -8.34 17.44 1.86
CA TYR A 10 -7.82 16.19 1.33
C TYR A 10 -7.88 16.21 -0.19
N PHE A 11 -6.91 15.57 -0.83
CA PHE A 11 -7.00 15.30 -2.26
C PHE A 11 -8.11 14.26 -2.45
N LYS A 12 -9.26 14.68 -2.98
CA LYS A 12 -10.38 13.80 -3.26
C LYS A 12 -10.33 13.38 -4.73
N TYR A 13 -10.38 12.07 -4.97
CA TYR A 13 -10.51 11.47 -6.29
C TYR A 13 -11.77 10.60 -6.35
N SER A 14 -12.24 10.31 -7.56
CA SER A 14 -13.29 9.33 -7.82
C SER A 14 -12.63 8.03 -8.27
N TYR A 15 -12.92 6.94 -7.56
CA TYR A 15 -12.46 5.59 -7.93
C TYR A 15 -12.85 5.24 -9.36
N GLU A 16 -14.14 5.33 -9.70
CA GLU A 16 -14.64 4.98 -11.04
C GLU A 16 -14.05 5.82 -12.16
N ARG A 17 -13.92 7.14 -11.97
CA ARG A 17 -13.30 8.00 -12.99
C ARG A 17 -11.82 7.73 -13.14
N THR A 18 -11.12 7.46 -12.04
CA THR A 18 -9.70 7.11 -12.07
C THR A 18 -9.47 5.77 -12.73
N LYS A 19 -10.33 4.77 -12.45
CA LYS A 19 -10.34 3.48 -13.13
C LYS A 19 -10.51 3.67 -14.63
N ALA A 20 -11.58 4.35 -15.04
CA ALA A 20 -11.88 4.57 -16.45
C ALA A 20 -10.75 5.32 -17.17
N TYR A 21 -10.18 6.35 -16.53
CA TYR A 21 -9.05 7.09 -17.08
C TYR A 21 -7.80 6.21 -17.22
N PHE A 22 -7.43 5.49 -16.17
CA PHE A 22 -6.29 4.59 -16.18
C PHE A 22 -6.40 3.51 -17.26
N GLU A 23 -7.57 2.86 -17.38
CA GLU A 23 -7.82 1.83 -18.40
C GLU A 23 -7.66 2.37 -19.83
N GLN A 24 -8.02 3.63 -20.07
CA GLN A 24 -7.84 4.29 -21.37
C GLN A 24 -6.42 4.80 -21.62
N HIS A 25 -5.63 4.99 -20.55
CA HIS A 25 -4.31 5.61 -20.60
C HIS A 25 -3.24 4.73 -19.92
N ARG A 26 -3.24 3.43 -20.21
CA ARG A 26 -2.22 2.46 -19.73
C ARG A 26 -0.82 2.68 -20.34
N GLU A 27 -0.53 3.88 -20.82
CA GLU A 27 0.79 4.26 -21.34
C GLU A 27 1.82 4.20 -20.20
N ILE A 28 2.97 3.60 -20.49
CA ILE A 28 4.04 3.40 -19.51
C ILE A 28 5.15 4.39 -19.82
N GLU A 29 5.28 5.43 -18.98
CA GLU A 29 6.35 6.41 -19.09
C GLU A 29 7.48 6.13 -18.09
N ALA A 30 8.66 6.71 -18.30
CA ALA A 30 9.80 6.52 -17.39
C ALA A 30 9.50 6.95 -15.94
N ARG A 31 8.68 7.99 -15.74
CA ARG A 31 8.27 8.47 -14.42
C ARG A 31 7.38 7.49 -13.64
N ASN A 32 6.77 6.53 -14.32
CA ASN A 32 5.95 5.50 -13.70
C ASN A 32 6.77 4.55 -12.83
N PHE A 33 8.05 4.37 -13.14
CA PHE A 33 8.84 3.32 -12.52
C PHE A 33 9.32 3.71 -11.11
N LEU A 34 9.11 2.80 -10.16
CA LEU A 34 9.73 2.82 -8.84
C LEU A 34 11.24 2.66 -8.97
N LYS A 35 11.98 3.50 -8.26
CA LYS A 35 13.44 3.44 -8.18
C LYS A 35 13.82 2.56 -7.00
N CYS A 36 14.83 1.71 -7.18
CA CYS A 36 15.39 0.92 -6.08
C CYS A 36 16.14 1.85 -5.11
N PRO A 37 15.67 2.02 -3.86
CA PRO A 37 16.37 2.84 -2.87
C PRO A 37 17.66 2.15 -2.40
N GLU A 38 18.63 2.92 -1.92
CA GLU A 38 19.94 2.37 -1.49
C GLU A 38 19.81 1.25 -0.46
N TRP A 39 18.88 1.37 0.50
CA TRP A 39 18.68 0.37 1.55
C TRP A 39 18.13 -0.97 1.04
N ALA A 40 17.52 -1.00 -0.16
CA ALA A 40 16.96 -2.22 -0.76
C ALA A 40 17.93 -2.87 -1.75
N LYS A 41 19.06 -2.22 -2.06
CA LYS A 41 20.04 -2.79 -2.97
C LYS A 41 20.73 -3.96 -2.28
N PRO A 42 20.76 -5.14 -2.91
CA PRO A 42 21.45 -6.28 -2.33
C PRO A 42 22.96 -6.05 -2.31
N GLU A 43 23.59 -6.50 -1.23
CA GLU A 43 25.04 -6.62 -1.16
C GLU A 43 25.47 -8.01 -1.63
N TYR A 44 26.66 -8.09 -2.20
CA TYR A 44 27.21 -9.33 -2.76
C TYR A 44 28.52 -9.71 -2.07
N ASP A 45 28.71 -11.00 -1.81
CA ASP A 45 29.96 -11.56 -1.30
C ASP A 45 31.04 -11.64 -2.40
N GLU A 46 32.24 -12.08 -2.01
CA GLU A 46 33.37 -12.26 -2.93
C GLU A 46 33.12 -13.27 -4.06
N ASN A 47 32.10 -14.13 -3.92
CA ASN A 47 31.70 -15.13 -4.90
C ASN A 47 30.53 -14.66 -5.77
N GLY A 48 30.07 -13.42 -5.62
CA GLY A 48 28.93 -12.85 -6.35
C GLY A 48 27.57 -13.38 -5.91
N ARG A 49 27.48 -13.98 -4.72
CA ARG A 49 26.20 -14.38 -4.09
C ARG A 49 25.70 -13.26 -3.21
N TYR A 50 24.42 -13.26 -2.86
CA TYR A 50 23.91 -12.31 -1.88
C TYR A 50 24.63 -12.49 -0.53
N ALA A 51 25.15 -11.39 0.00
CA ALA A 51 25.83 -11.37 1.30
C ALA A 51 24.83 -11.60 2.45
N GLU A 52 23.59 -11.14 2.27
CA GLU A 52 22.47 -11.31 3.18
C GLU A 52 21.19 -11.64 2.39
N GLU A 53 20.15 -12.13 3.05
CA GLU A 53 18.85 -12.34 2.39
C GLU A 53 18.32 -11.01 1.84
N PRO A 54 18.04 -10.90 0.53
CA PRO A 54 17.52 -9.65 -0.03
C PRO A 54 16.16 -9.28 0.56
N ASP A 55 15.89 -7.97 0.66
CA ASP A 55 14.57 -7.50 1.09
C ASP A 55 13.47 -8.07 0.18
N GLY A 56 12.36 -8.51 0.78
CA GLY A 56 11.22 -9.07 0.05
C GLY A 56 10.61 -8.12 -0.99
N LEU A 57 10.86 -6.81 -0.90
CA LEU A 57 10.45 -5.82 -1.89
C LEU A 57 11.37 -5.75 -3.12
N LEU A 58 12.54 -6.38 -3.11
CA LEU A 58 13.50 -6.32 -4.23
C LEU A 58 12.87 -6.63 -5.60
N PRO A 59 11.98 -7.64 -5.75
CA PRO A 59 11.33 -7.93 -7.04
C PRO A 59 10.51 -6.77 -7.60
N LEU A 60 10.00 -5.86 -6.76
CA LEU A 60 9.23 -4.68 -7.16
C LEU A 60 10.06 -3.72 -8.04
N PHE A 61 11.39 -3.79 -7.97
CA PHE A 61 12.29 -2.92 -8.74
C PHE A 61 12.66 -3.48 -10.13
N ASP A 62 12.23 -4.70 -10.48
CA ASP A 62 12.37 -5.20 -11.84
C ASP A 62 11.44 -4.42 -12.78
N PRO A 63 11.97 -3.72 -13.82
CA PRO A 63 11.14 -3.02 -14.79
C PRO A 63 10.08 -3.90 -15.46
N ARG A 64 10.33 -5.20 -15.66
CA ARG A 64 9.35 -6.13 -16.23
C ARG A 64 8.18 -6.35 -15.30
N ARG A 65 8.43 -6.44 -13.99
CA ARG A 65 7.38 -6.57 -12.98
C ARG A 65 6.53 -5.31 -12.92
N GLN A 66 7.16 -4.14 -12.90
CA GLN A 66 6.43 -2.87 -12.91
C GLN A 66 5.61 -2.69 -14.19
N GLN A 67 6.13 -3.12 -15.36
CA GLN A 67 5.35 -3.15 -16.60
C GLN A 67 4.12 -4.05 -16.48
N ARG A 68 4.21 -5.20 -15.79
CA ARG A 68 3.05 -6.06 -15.53
C ARG A 68 1.99 -5.37 -14.70
N PHE A 69 2.35 -4.63 -13.65
CA PHE A 69 1.36 -3.82 -12.90
C PHE A 69 0.55 -2.88 -13.81
N TYR A 70 1.21 -2.21 -14.75
CA TYR A 70 0.51 -1.30 -15.67
C TYR A 70 -0.30 -2.03 -16.76
N ARG A 71 0.14 -3.20 -17.22
CA ARG A 71 -0.50 -3.94 -18.33
C ARG A 71 -1.59 -4.91 -17.89
N GLU A 72 -1.37 -5.59 -16.78
CA GLU A 72 -2.17 -6.72 -16.28
C GLU A 72 -2.80 -6.39 -14.92
N GLY A 73 -2.22 -5.43 -14.20
CA GLY A 73 -2.69 -5.07 -12.86
C GLY A 73 -4.14 -4.64 -12.85
N GLN A 74 -4.80 -5.04 -11.77
CA GLN A 74 -6.17 -4.66 -11.47
C GLN A 74 -6.16 -3.44 -10.56
N MET A 75 -7.14 -2.56 -10.74
CA MET A 75 -7.29 -1.44 -9.82
C MET A 75 -7.95 -1.88 -8.52
N ALA A 76 -7.44 -1.39 -7.40
CA ALA A 76 -8.00 -1.55 -6.06
C ALA A 76 -7.99 -0.22 -5.30
N ALA A 77 -8.74 -0.16 -4.21
CA ALA A 77 -8.68 0.92 -3.24
C ALA A 77 -7.89 0.44 -2.03
N GLY A 78 -6.90 1.20 -1.58
CA GLY A 78 -6.16 0.86 -0.38
C GLY A 78 -5.85 2.04 0.52
N THR A 79 -5.49 1.75 1.75
CA THR A 79 -5.17 2.77 2.75
C THR A 79 -4.09 2.25 3.68
N ILE A 80 -3.44 3.18 4.37
CA ILE A 80 -2.26 2.92 5.18
C ILE A 80 -2.70 2.36 6.52
N VAL A 81 -2.11 1.24 6.92
CA VAL A 81 -2.21 0.74 8.30
C VAL A 81 -1.03 1.25 9.11
N GLN A 82 0.19 1.08 8.58
CA GLN A 82 1.42 1.47 9.25
C GLN A 82 2.43 1.98 8.24
N ALA A 83 3.15 3.05 8.58
CA ALA A 83 4.18 3.61 7.74
C ALA A 83 5.27 4.25 8.59
N ASN A 84 6.48 4.36 8.03
CA ASN A 84 7.55 5.14 8.65
C ASN A 84 7.13 6.62 8.78
N GLU A 85 7.35 7.22 9.94
CA GLU A 85 6.96 8.61 10.23
C GLU A 85 7.49 9.62 9.22
N LEU A 86 8.65 9.33 8.63
CA LEU A 86 9.27 10.17 7.60
C LEU A 86 8.33 10.38 6.41
N LEU A 87 7.49 9.40 6.06
CA LEU A 87 6.57 9.47 4.90
C LEU A 87 5.49 10.55 5.04
N PHE A 88 5.15 10.98 6.26
CA PHE A 88 4.10 11.97 6.52
C PHE A 88 4.59 13.43 6.42
N ALA A 89 5.91 13.65 6.36
CA ALA A 89 6.51 14.96 6.20
C ALA A 89 7.26 15.07 4.86
N LYS A 90 7.57 16.30 4.43
CA LYS A 90 8.40 16.53 3.25
C LYS A 90 9.79 15.91 3.45
N GLY A 91 10.22 15.12 2.48
CA GLY A 91 11.48 14.40 2.54
C GLY A 91 11.85 13.81 1.17
N LYS A 92 12.99 13.13 1.10
CA LYS A 92 13.54 12.56 -0.15
C LYS A 92 13.51 11.03 -0.20
N GLY A 93 13.35 10.36 0.93
CA GLY A 93 13.45 8.90 1.01
C GLY A 93 12.11 8.21 0.79
N ASP A 94 12.08 7.30 -0.16
CA ASP A 94 11.01 6.31 -0.29
C ASP A 94 11.17 5.25 0.81
N SER A 95 10.07 4.72 1.31
CA SER A 95 10.10 3.76 2.42
C SER A 95 8.96 2.76 2.32
N PRO A 96 9.13 1.56 2.90
CA PRO A 96 8.05 0.60 3.02
C PRO A 96 6.90 1.15 3.87
N ALA A 97 5.70 0.69 3.56
CA ALA A 97 4.52 0.88 4.39
C ALA A 97 3.59 -0.33 4.26
N THR A 98 2.91 -0.65 5.34
CA THR A 98 1.85 -1.64 5.38
C THR A 98 0.54 -0.98 5.01
N PHE A 99 -0.12 -1.53 4.00
CA PHE A 99 -1.40 -1.10 3.49
C PHE A 99 -2.41 -2.23 3.65
N ILE A 100 -3.69 -1.86 3.71
CA ILE A 100 -4.76 -2.75 3.29
C ILE A 100 -5.29 -2.29 1.94
N TYR A 101 -5.75 -3.23 1.12
CA TYR A 101 -6.52 -2.91 -0.08
C TYR A 101 -7.72 -3.83 -0.25
N THR A 102 -8.64 -3.40 -1.09
CA THR A 102 -9.87 -4.13 -1.40
C THR A 102 -10.42 -3.72 -2.77
N GLN A 103 -11.22 -4.61 -3.34
CA GLN A 103 -12.10 -4.36 -4.49
C GLN A 103 -13.58 -4.50 -4.09
N ASP A 104 -13.89 -4.69 -2.81
CA ASP A 104 -15.25 -4.88 -2.30
C ASP A 104 -16.09 -3.60 -2.52
N PRO A 105 -17.27 -3.70 -3.17
CA PRO A 105 -18.12 -2.56 -3.47
C PRO A 105 -18.51 -1.69 -2.26
N PHE A 106 -18.63 -2.27 -1.07
CA PHE A 106 -18.97 -1.53 0.15
C PHE A 106 -17.88 -0.50 0.48
N PHE A 107 -16.61 -0.91 0.52
CA PHE A 107 -15.50 0.00 0.83
C PHE A 107 -15.23 0.99 -0.30
N LEU A 108 -15.49 0.61 -1.56
CA LEU A 108 -15.40 1.53 -2.69
C LEU A 108 -16.44 2.67 -2.61
N GLN A 109 -17.63 2.37 -2.09
CA GLN A 109 -18.71 3.35 -1.89
C GLN A 109 -18.56 4.14 -0.59
N ASN A 110 -17.92 3.54 0.43
CA ASN A 110 -17.73 4.10 1.77
C ASN A 110 -16.23 4.09 2.15
N PRO A 111 -15.39 4.91 1.49
CA PRO A 111 -13.94 4.90 1.69
C PRO A 111 -13.51 5.24 3.12
N GLU A 112 -14.32 5.99 3.86
CA GLU A 112 -14.12 6.27 5.29
C GLU A 112 -14.14 5.00 6.15
N GLU A 113 -14.94 3.99 5.80
CA GLU A 113 -14.99 2.73 6.56
C GLU A 113 -13.70 1.93 6.36
N LEU A 114 -13.08 2.02 5.18
CA LEU A 114 -11.78 1.40 4.94
C LEU A 114 -10.68 2.09 5.75
N ILE A 115 -10.73 3.42 5.86
CA ILE A 115 -9.80 4.19 6.71
C ILE A 115 -10.00 3.84 8.19
N CYS A 116 -11.25 3.75 8.66
CA CYS A 116 -11.56 3.32 10.03
C CYS A 116 -10.98 1.94 10.32
N LEU A 117 -11.18 0.96 9.42
CA LEU A 117 -10.62 -0.38 9.56
C LEU A 117 -9.10 -0.35 9.67
N ALA A 118 -8.40 0.43 8.84
CA ALA A 118 -6.94 0.52 8.92
C ALA A 118 -6.45 1.14 10.25
N HIS A 119 -7.19 2.12 10.79
CA HIS A 119 -6.90 2.68 12.10
C HIS A 119 -7.12 1.65 13.23
N GLU A 120 -8.19 0.86 13.14
CA GLU A 120 -8.47 -0.22 14.10
C GLU A 120 -7.37 -1.28 14.07
N LEU A 121 -6.94 -1.72 12.87
CA LEU A 121 -5.83 -2.66 12.71
C LEU A 121 -4.52 -2.09 13.30
N PHE A 122 -4.20 -0.83 13.03
CA PHE A 122 -3.03 -0.20 13.64
C PHE A 122 -3.10 -0.19 15.17
N SER A 123 -4.30 0.01 15.74
CA SER A 123 -4.49 0.05 17.19
C SER A 123 -4.33 -1.30 17.88
N THR A 124 -4.40 -2.43 17.17
CA THR A 124 -4.15 -3.76 17.77
C THR A 124 -2.67 -4.09 17.90
N LYS A 125 -1.79 -3.32 17.26
CA LYS A 125 -0.36 -3.60 17.20
C LYS A 125 0.27 -3.67 18.60
N GLY A 126 0.90 -4.80 18.89
CA GLY A 126 1.61 -5.03 20.15
C GLY A 126 0.70 -5.21 21.36
N ASP A 127 -0.62 -5.32 21.15
CA ASP A 127 -1.59 -5.68 22.16
C ASP A 127 -1.92 -7.19 22.08
N ASP A 128 -2.35 -7.74 23.22
CA ASP A 128 -2.68 -9.15 23.39
C ASP A 128 -4.14 -9.36 23.80
N GLY A 129 -4.63 -10.60 23.66
CA GLY A 129 -5.93 -11.02 24.19
C GLY A 129 -7.06 -10.99 23.16
N PHE A 130 -6.73 -10.85 21.88
CA PHE A 130 -7.68 -10.98 20.80
C PHE A 130 -8.01 -12.45 20.49
N ILE A 131 -9.04 -12.68 19.68
CA ILE A 131 -9.25 -13.99 19.09
C ILE A 131 -8.05 -14.37 18.20
N PRO A 132 -7.73 -15.66 18.01
CA PRO A 132 -6.48 -16.09 17.37
C PRO A 132 -6.21 -15.46 16.00
N SER A 133 -7.26 -15.27 15.18
CA SER A 133 -7.13 -14.69 13.85
C SER A 133 -6.72 -13.21 13.88
N ILE A 134 -7.14 -12.46 14.91
CA ILE A 134 -6.77 -11.05 15.10
C ILE A 134 -5.43 -10.93 15.82
N GLN A 135 -5.15 -11.81 16.77
CA GLN A 135 -3.85 -11.85 17.42
C GLN A 135 -2.73 -12.04 16.40
N TYR A 136 -2.93 -12.93 15.41
CA TYR A 136 -1.97 -13.10 14.33
C TYR A 136 -1.72 -11.79 13.57
N VAL A 137 -2.75 -11.00 13.26
CA VAL A 137 -2.58 -9.70 12.59
C VAL A 137 -1.88 -8.69 13.49
N ALA A 138 -2.18 -8.66 14.79
CA ALA A 138 -1.49 -7.82 15.76
C ALA A 138 0.01 -8.15 15.84
N ASP A 139 0.36 -9.43 15.85
CA ASP A 139 1.73 -9.93 15.88
C ASP A 139 2.48 -9.58 14.58
N LEU A 140 1.83 -9.72 13.41
CA LEU A 140 2.38 -9.29 12.12
C LEU A 140 2.69 -7.79 12.10
N LEU A 141 1.80 -6.95 12.65
CA LEU A 141 2.02 -5.51 12.69
C LEU A 141 3.11 -5.11 13.70
N ALA A 142 3.30 -5.91 14.76
CA ALA A 142 4.37 -5.73 15.74
C ALA A 142 5.76 -6.04 15.15
N ASP A 143 5.85 -7.00 14.23
CA ASP A 143 7.06 -7.26 13.44
C ASP A 143 7.24 -6.22 12.32
N GLU A 144 7.82 -5.07 12.68
CA GLU A 144 8.08 -3.97 11.74
C GLU A 144 9.12 -4.31 10.65
N ALA A 145 9.88 -5.39 10.82
CA ALA A 145 10.87 -5.83 9.83
C ALA A 145 10.26 -6.75 8.78
N GLY A 146 9.14 -7.41 9.10
CA GLY A 146 8.42 -8.30 8.21
C GLY A 146 8.00 -7.66 6.88
N ARG A 147 7.92 -8.50 5.84
CA ARG A 147 7.27 -8.18 4.55
C ARG A 147 6.16 -9.17 4.32
N TYR A 148 4.93 -8.67 4.28
CA TYR A 148 3.74 -9.49 4.04
C TYR A 148 3.11 -9.05 2.74
N PHE A 149 2.73 -10.01 1.90
CA PHE A 149 2.14 -9.76 0.59
C PHE A 149 0.86 -10.56 0.45
N HIS A 150 -0.18 -9.96 -0.11
CA HIS A 150 -1.46 -10.61 -0.38
C HIS A 150 -2.10 -11.36 0.82
N TYR A 151 -1.89 -10.90 2.06
CA TYR A 151 -2.43 -11.59 3.23
C TYR A 151 -3.93 -11.29 3.38
N HIS A 152 -4.79 -12.27 3.16
CA HIS A 152 -6.24 -12.12 3.34
C HIS A 152 -6.58 -11.93 4.82
N LEU A 153 -7.21 -10.80 5.16
CA LEU A 153 -7.63 -10.54 6.52
C LEU A 153 -8.76 -11.52 6.92
N PRO A 154 -8.85 -11.90 8.21
CA PRO A 154 -9.85 -12.86 8.66
C PRO A 154 -11.29 -12.36 8.38
N SER A 155 -11.94 -12.96 7.38
CA SER A 155 -13.25 -12.51 6.90
C SER A 155 -14.36 -12.70 7.95
N ASN A 156 -14.16 -13.58 8.92
CA ASN A 156 -15.08 -13.81 10.04
C ASN A 156 -15.28 -12.60 10.96
N VAL A 157 -14.36 -11.63 10.95
CA VAL A 157 -14.50 -10.36 11.69
C VAL A 157 -14.86 -9.18 10.79
N LEU A 158 -14.86 -9.38 9.47
CA LEU A 158 -15.13 -8.34 8.47
C LEU A 158 -16.48 -8.54 7.78
N GLU A 159 -17.44 -9.19 8.44
CA GLU A 159 -18.76 -9.52 7.85
C GLU A 159 -18.67 -10.24 6.49
N ASN A 160 -17.66 -11.10 6.33
CA ASN A 160 -17.32 -11.79 5.08
C ASN A 160 -16.89 -10.88 3.91
N ARG A 161 -16.35 -9.69 4.20
CA ARG A 161 -15.75 -8.80 3.19
C ARG A 161 -14.29 -9.15 2.94
N ASP A 162 -13.89 -9.02 1.68
CA ASP A 162 -12.53 -9.31 1.27
C ASP A 162 -11.64 -8.06 1.38
N VAL A 163 -10.64 -8.15 2.24
CA VAL A 163 -9.62 -7.13 2.44
C VAL A 163 -8.28 -7.83 2.61
N TRP A 164 -7.24 -7.31 1.96
CA TRP A 164 -5.91 -7.88 2.00
C TRP A 164 -4.93 -6.90 2.62
N LEU A 165 -4.06 -7.40 3.50
CA LEU A 165 -2.91 -6.71 4.04
C LEU A 165 -1.69 -6.97 3.14
N THR A 166 -0.96 -5.91 2.81
CA THR A 166 0.24 -5.99 1.97
C THR A 166 1.27 -4.93 2.36
N THR A 167 2.54 -5.21 2.09
CA THR A 167 3.64 -4.28 2.20
C THR A 167 3.97 -3.72 0.83
N ILE A 168 4.02 -2.40 0.71
CA ILE A 168 4.41 -1.73 -0.54
C ILE A 168 5.62 -0.85 -0.31
N LEU A 169 6.33 -0.51 -1.39
CA LEU A 169 7.17 0.68 -1.39
C LEU A 169 6.31 1.91 -1.67
N VAL A 170 6.34 2.89 -0.77
CA VAL A 170 5.75 4.20 -1.02
C VAL A 170 6.78 5.08 -1.74
N SER A 171 6.58 5.27 -3.05
CA SER A 171 7.29 6.27 -3.84
C SER A 171 6.70 7.65 -3.61
N ARG A 172 7.50 8.59 -3.11
CA ARG A 172 7.06 9.97 -2.91
C ARG A 172 6.74 10.68 -4.21
N ASP A 173 7.43 10.34 -5.29
CA ASP A 173 7.17 10.90 -6.62
C ASP A 173 5.75 10.53 -7.11
N HIS A 174 5.17 9.45 -6.58
CA HIS A 174 3.84 8.96 -6.93
C HIS A 174 2.71 9.54 -6.06
N LEU A 175 3.04 10.26 -4.99
CA LEU A 175 2.06 10.85 -4.07
C LEU A 175 1.72 12.31 -4.44
N PRO A 176 0.47 12.75 -4.21
CA PRO A 176 0.16 14.18 -4.24
C PRO A 176 0.95 14.90 -3.13
N ASP A 177 1.63 15.99 -3.49
CA ASP A 177 2.48 16.80 -2.61
C ASP A 177 3.71 16.07 -2.02
N ASN A 178 4.07 14.89 -2.54
CA ASN A 178 5.21 14.07 -2.07
C ASN A 178 5.14 13.60 -0.60
N THR A 179 3.93 13.57 -0.04
CA THR A 179 3.67 13.19 1.36
C THR A 179 2.53 12.19 1.46
N LEU A 180 2.71 11.20 2.32
CA LEU A 180 1.68 10.23 2.67
C LEU A 180 0.64 10.87 3.59
N LYS A 181 -0.63 10.52 3.44
CA LYS A 181 -1.77 11.11 4.14
C LYS A 181 -2.70 9.99 4.62
N PRO A 182 -2.82 9.75 5.94
CA PRO A 182 -3.59 8.63 6.48
C PRO A 182 -5.09 8.75 6.21
N GLU A 183 -5.61 9.96 5.97
CA GLU A 183 -7.04 10.18 5.77
C GLU A 183 -7.48 10.08 4.30
N ILE A 184 -6.66 9.43 3.47
CA ILE A 184 -6.90 9.24 2.04
C ILE A 184 -6.90 7.74 1.72
N VAL A 185 -7.83 7.35 0.85
CA VAL A 185 -7.76 6.08 0.15
C VAL A 185 -6.93 6.30 -1.12
N TYR A 186 -5.99 5.42 -1.38
CA TYR A 186 -5.10 5.44 -2.53
C TYR A 186 -5.64 4.50 -3.60
N PRO A 187 -5.74 4.92 -4.87
CA PRO A 187 -5.90 3.97 -5.95
C PRO A 187 -4.60 3.17 -6.07
N MET A 188 -4.73 1.86 -6.19
CA MET A 188 -3.60 0.93 -6.25
C MET A 188 -3.72 0.06 -7.49
N LEU A 189 -2.57 -0.42 -7.97
CA LEU A 189 -2.47 -1.51 -8.93
C LEU A 189 -2.07 -2.76 -8.16
N ILE A 190 -2.82 -3.85 -8.36
CA ILE A 190 -2.57 -5.14 -7.71
C ILE A 190 -2.34 -6.24 -8.73
N LEU A 191 -1.47 -7.18 -8.38
CA LEU A 191 -1.24 -8.46 -9.04
C LEU A 191 -1.50 -9.56 -8.00
N PRO A 192 -2.75 -10.02 -7.83
CA PRO A 192 -3.11 -11.01 -6.81
C PRO A 192 -2.24 -12.27 -6.89
N ASP A 193 -1.94 -12.87 -5.74
CA ASP A 193 -1.15 -14.10 -5.59
C ASP A 193 0.30 -14.05 -6.12
N ASP A 194 0.84 -12.86 -6.39
CA ASP A 194 2.22 -12.65 -6.85
C ASP A 194 2.87 -11.53 -6.02
N GLY A 195 3.55 -11.87 -4.93
CA GLY A 195 4.21 -10.92 -4.02
C GLY A 195 5.58 -10.43 -4.52
N PRO A 196 5.97 -9.14 -4.37
CA PRO A 196 5.16 -7.99 -3.93
C PRO A 196 3.99 -7.69 -4.87
N ASP A 197 2.79 -7.63 -4.32
CA ASP A 197 1.52 -7.76 -5.05
C ASP A 197 0.80 -6.44 -5.29
N ALA A 198 1.32 -5.32 -4.76
CA ALA A 198 0.65 -4.03 -4.84
C ALA A 198 1.60 -2.85 -4.99
N MET A 199 1.14 -1.79 -5.67
CA MET A 199 1.76 -0.48 -5.70
C MET A 199 0.71 0.62 -5.80
N ILE A 200 1.01 1.81 -5.27
CA ILE A 200 0.15 2.99 -5.47
C ILE A 200 0.13 3.34 -6.97
N LEU A 201 -1.06 3.55 -7.51
CA LEU A 201 -1.20 4.15 -8.84
C LEU A 201 -0.71 5.60 -8.74
N PRO A 202 0.24 6.06 -9.58
CA PRO A 202 0.76 7.41 -9.45
C PRO A 202 -0.30 8.51 -9.58
N TYR A 203 -0.15 9.60 -8.82
CA TYR A 203 -1.17 10.65 -8.67
C TYR A 203 -1.58 11.34 -9.98
N TRP A 204 -0.75 11.31 -11.03
CA TRP A 204 -1.09 11.87 -12.33
C TRP A 204 -2.19 11.11 -13.08
N TYR A 205 -2.57 9.91 -12.63
CA TYR A 205 -3.75 9.21 -13.14
C TYR A 205 -5.04 9.55 -12.39
N TRP A 206 -4.95 10.20 -11.22
CA TRP A 206 -6.10 10.36 -10.32
C TRP A 206 -7.07 11.42 -10.83
N GLN A 207 -8.34 11.05 -10.98
CA GLN A 207 -9.40 11.91 -11.49
C GLN A 207 -10.33 12.39 -10.37
N LYS A 208 -10.77 13.64 -10.44
CA LYS A 208 -11.74 14.23 -9.49
C LYS A 208 -13.17 13.83 -9.78
#